data_AF-A0A9W7HH58-F1
#
_entry.id   AF-A0A9W7HH58-F1
#
_cell.length_a   1.000
_cell.length_b   1.000
_cell.length_c   1.000
_cell.angle_alpha   90.00
_cell.angle_beta   90.00
_cell.angle_gamma   90.00
#
_symmetry.space_group_name_H-M   'P 1'
#
loop_
_entity.id
_entity.type
_entity.pdbx_description
1 polymer ?
#
loop_
_entity_poly.entity_id
_entity_poly.type
_entity_poly.pdbx_seq_one_letter_code
_entity_poly.pdbx_strand_id
1 'polypeptide(L)'
;MRERFVPPLYRRELKQKLQKIRQGYRTVDEYLKEMESLMQRADIQEDEEDTLTRFIVGLNDNILEVLELKTYDTLEEAFQFAMTIEKRIKDRQQYRQKSYPYDRGTIQPLSNSNTSNPLVDSSRTKQKPEASKPLEKTKAKTPMTTEYTQTAKKTRDIVCFKCKGHGHYQRDCPNTRLFLVREDGTCTSD
;
A
#
# COMPACT_ATOMS: atom_id res chain seq x y z
N MET A 1 0.56 54.82 7.63
CA MET A 1 -0.49 54.06 8.37
C MET A 1 -0.28 52.54 8.42
N ARG A 2 0.35 51.88 7.43
CA ARG A 2 0.34 50.41 7.31
C ARG A 2 1.01 49.63 8.46
N GLU A 3 1.99 50.21 9.15
CA GLU A 3 2.81 49.52 10.17
C GLU A 3 2.05 49.10 11.44
N ARG A 4 0.87 49.66 11.71
CA ARG A 4 0.14 49.43 12.98
C ARG A 4 -0.74 48.17 13.00
N PHE A 5 -0.88 47.47 11.87
CA PHE A 5 -1.75 46.30 11.72
C PHE A 5 -1.01 45.00 11.37
N VAL A 6 0.32 45.05 11.26
CA VAL A 6 1.16 43.87 11.00
C VAL A 6 1.81 43.45 12.32
N PRO A 7 1.56 42.24 12.84
CA PRO A 7 2.22 41.77 14.06
C PRO A 7 3.75 41.78 13.90
N PRO A 8 4.53 42.18 14.92
CA PRO A 8 5.98 42.35 14.80
C PRO A 8 6.73 41.03 14.48
N LEU A 9 6.11 39.88 14.71
CA LEU A 9 6.65 38.56 14.37
C LEU A 9 6.28 38.07 12.96
N TYR A 10 5.27 38.67 12.30
CA TYR A 10 4.72 38.18 11.03
C TYR A 10 5.76 38.03 9.91
N ARG A 11 6.66 39.01 9.74
CA ARG A 11 7.75 38.90 8.74
C ARG A 11 8.74 37.78 9.07
N ARG A 12 8.97 37.49 10.36
CA ARG A 12 9.81 36.36 10.82
C ARG A 12 9.10 35.02 10.59
N GLU A 13 7.81 34.94 10.86
CA GLU A 13 6.98 33.75 10.62
C GLU A 13 6.93 33.40 9.13
N LEU A 14 6.74 34.39 8.25
CA LEU A 14 6.80 34.18 6.80
C LEU A 14 8.17 33.66 6.34
N LYS A 15 9.28 34.26 6.82
CA LYS A 15 10.63 33.75 6.52
C LYS A 15 10.85 32.33 7.02
N GLN A 16 10.37 31.99 8.22
CA GLN A 16 10.43 30.64 8.75
C GLN A 16 9.54 29.64 8.00
N LYS A 17 8.40 30.10 7.43
CA LYS A 17 7.57 29.25 6.57
C LYS A 17 8.24 29.01 5.21
N LEU A 18 8.84 30.03 4.59
CA LEU A 18 9.61 29.86 3.34
C LEU A 18 10.81 28.94 3.53
N GLN A 19 11.58 29.08 4.61
CA GLN A 19 12.71 28.19 4.94
C GLN A 19 12.30 26.73 5.18
N LYS A 20 11.02 26.47 5.47
CA LYS A 20 10.47 25.14 5.77
C LYS A 20 9.49 24.64 4.71
N ILE A 21 9.35 25.35 3.58
CA ILE A 21 8.43 24.93 2.52
C ILE A 21 8.96 23.64 1.88
N ARG A 22 8.04 22.69 1.68
CA ARG A 22 8.23 21.44 0.93
C ARG A 22 6.98 21.19 0.11
N GLN A 23 7.08 20.49 -1.01
CA GLN A 23 5.94 20.12 -1.84
C GLN A 23 4.92 19.29 -1.03
N GLY A 24 5.34 18.15 -0.52
CA GLY A 24 4.50 17.25 0.27
C GLY A 24 3.34 16.69 -0.57
N TYR A 25 2.11 16.82 -0.07
CA TYR A 25 0.91 16.35 -0.77
C TYR A 25 0.40 17.29 -1.87
N ARG A 26 1.06 18.43 -2.10
CA ARG A 26 0.70 19.41 -3.15
C ARG A 26 1.28 19.01 -4.50
N THR A 27 0.65 19.48 -5.57
CA THR A 27 1.26 19.48 -6.91
C THR A 27 2.47 20.41 -6.97
N VAL A 28 3.34 20.21 -7.96
CA VAL A 28 4.48 21.11 -8.24
C VAL A 28 4.02 22.56 -8.46
N ASP A 29 2.88 22.75 -9.13
CA ASP A 29 2.25 24.06 -9.41
C ASP A 29 1.78 24.79 -8.14
N GLU A 30 1.06 24.10 -7.26
CA GLU A 30 0.63 24.64 -5.96
C GLU A 30 1.82 24.96 -5.04
N TYR A 31 2.88 24.15 -5.12
CA TYR A 31 4.12 24.34 -4.37
C TYR A 31 4.87 25.61 -4.81
N LEU A 32 5.07 25.80 -6.12
CA LEU A 32 5.73 26.99 -6.67
C LEU A 32 4.96 28.27 -6.26
N LYS A 33 3.64 28.29 -6.46
CA LYS A 33 2.78 29.45 -6.14
C LYS A 33 2.80 29.82 -4.66
N GLU A 34 2.91 28.84 -3.75
CA GLU A 34 3.08 29.15 -2.33
C GLU A 34 4.50 29.67 -2.02
N MET A 35 5.53 29.17 -2.69
CA MET A 35 6.91 29.68 -2.55
C MET A 35 6.99 31.16 -2.97
N GLU A 36 6.51 31.48 -4.18
CA GLU A 36 6.44 32.86 -4.71
C GLU A 36 5.62 33.78 -3.80
N SER A 37 4.43 33.33 -3.37
CA SER A 37 3.57 34.11 -2.47
C SER A 37 4.26 34.39 -1.13
N LEU A 38 5.06 33.45 -0.60
CA LEU A 38 5.82 33.68 0.61
C LEU A 38 7.01 34.62 0.40
N MET A 39 7.74 34.51 -0.71
CA MET A 39 8.83 35.45 -1.06
C MET A 39 8.29 36.88 -1.20
N GLN A 40 7.20 37.07 -1.96
CA GLN A 40 6.56 38.37 -2.16
C GLN A 40 6.00 38.95 -0.85
N ARG A 41 5.32 38.14 -0.02
CA ARG A 41 4.75 38.61 1.26
C ARG A 41 5.79 38.86 2.34
N ALA A 42 6.91 38.14 2.32
CA ALA A 42 8.03 38.34 3.23
C ALA A 42 8.95 39.49 2.78
N ASP A 43 8.77 39.99 1.55
CA ASP A 43 9.61 40.98 0.90
C ASP A 43 11.08 40.53 0.96
N ILE A 44 11.35 39.51 0.15
CA ILE A 44 12.66 38.90 -0.05
C ILE A 44 12.97 38.99 -1.54
N GLN A 45 14.21 39.36 -1.86
CA GLN A 45 14.80 39.13 -3.17
C GLN A 45 15.90 38.10 -2.94
N GLU A 46 15.92 37.07 -3.78
CA GLU A 46 16.92 36.00 -3.81
C GLU A 46 17.41 35.92 -5.26
N ASP A 47 18.67 35.55 -5.48
CA ASP A 47 19.19 35.38 -6.83
C ASP A 47 18.52 34.17 -7.54
N GLU A 48 18.63 34.07 -8.86
CA GLU A 48 17.97 32.97 -9.59
C GLU A 48 18.50 31.60 -9.17
N GLU A 49 19.82 31.46 -8.95
CA GLU A 49 20.44 30.23 -8.44
C GLU A 49 19.92 29.83 -7.05
N ASP A 50 19.72 30.80 -6.16
CA ASP A 50 19.19 30.59 -4.80
C ASP A 50 17.70 30.18 -4.84
N THR A 51 16.92 30.84 -5.72
CA THR A 51 15.50 30.57 -5.94
C THR A 51 15.29 29.18 -6.55
N LEU A 52 16.12 28.84 -7.54
CA LEU A 52 16.20 27.55 -8.21
C LEU A 52 16.55 26.45 -7.20
N THR A 53 17.60 26.65 -6.41
CA THR A 53 18.03 25.72 -5.35
C THR A 53 16.93 25.51 -4.31
N ARG A 54 16.26 26.59 -3.88
CA ARG A 54 15.09 26.51 -2.98
C ARG A 54 13.95 25.70 -3.58
N PHE A 55 13.61 25.95 -4.84
CA PHE A 55 12.56 25.23 -5.56
C PHE A 55 12.86 23.73 -5.57
N ILE A 56 14.03 23.35 -6.13
CA ILE A 56 14.48 21.96 -6.31
C ILE A 56 14.50 21.21 -4.97
N VAL A 57 15.25 21.72 -3.99
CA VAL A 57 15.45 21.05 -2.70
C VAL A 57 14.12 20.88 -1.95
N GLY A 58 13.13 21.76 -2.18
CA GLY A 58 11.81 21.63 -1.57
C GLY A 58 10.82 20.72 -2.33
N LEU A 59 11.14 20.18 -3.51
CA LEU A 59 10.33 19.15 -4.17
C LEU A 59 10.32 17.84 -3.36
N ASN A 60 9.41 16.94 -3.71
CA ASN A 60 9.40 15.58 -3.16
C ASN A 60 10.57 14.76 -3.74
N ASP A 61 11.21 13.91 -2.91
CA ASP A 61 12.39 13.10 -3.24
C ASP A 61 12.27 12.36 -4.58
N ASN A 62 11.10 11.77 -4.84
CA ASN A 62 10.81 10.99 -6.06
C ASN A 62 10.60 11.84 -7.33
N ILE A 63 10.69 13.16 -7.23
CA ILE A 63 10.80 14.12 -8.34
C ILE A 63 12.23 14.67 -8.38
N LEU A 64 12.78 15.05 -7.22
CA LEU A 64 14.15 15.51 -7.03
C LEU A 64 15.19 14.57 -7.67
N GLU A 65 15.16 13.27 -7.32
CA GLU A 65 16.05 12.21 -7.84
C GLU A 65 16.11 12.17 -9.38
N VAL A 66 14.99 12.49 -10.05
CA VAL A 66 14.88 12.46 -11.52
C VAL A 66 15.23 13.82 -12.14
N LEU A 67 15.08 14.91 -11.37
CA LEU A 67 15.40 16.27 -11.78
C LEU A 67 16.90 16.54 -11.68
N GLU A 68 17.59 16.09 -10.63
CA GLU A 68 19.06 16.20 -10.47
C GLU A 68 19.85 15.54 -11.63
N LEU A 69 19.23 14.64 -12.38
CA LEU A 69 19.77 14.02 -13.61
C LEU A 69 19.50 14.86 -14.89
N LYS A 70 19.23 16.15 -14.74
CA LYS A 70 18.99 17.12 -15.82
C LYS A 70 19.81 18.38 -15.64
N THR A 71 20.25 18.92 -16.77
CA THR A 71 20.71 20.29 -16.90
C THR A 71 19.50 21.20 -17.14
N TYR A 72 19.43 22.30 -16.40
CA TYR A 72 18.51 23.43 -16.55
C TYR A 72 19.26 24.64 -16.01
N ASP A 73 19.09 25.79 -16.64
CA ASP A 73 19.78 27.02 -16.23
C ASP A 73 18.81 28.02 -15.59
N THR A 74 17.50 27.79 -15.70
CA THR A 74 16.43 28.69 -15.21
C THR A 74 15.39 27.99 -14.34
N LEU A 75 14.69 28.77 -13.52
CA LEU A 75 13.58 28.27 -12.68
C LEU A 75 12.43 27.66 -13.51
N GLU A 76 12.10 28.25 -14.66
CA GLU A 76 11.03 27.80 -15.55
C GLU A 76 11.33 26.42 -16.15
N GLU A 77 12.57 26.16 -16.59
CA GLU A 77 12.97 24.85 -17.10
C GLU A 77 12.86 23.76 -16.02
N ALA A 78 13.38 24.03 -14.82
CA ALA A 78 13.27 23.12 -13.69
C ALA A 78 11.79 22.84 -13.32
N PHE A 79 10.93 23.86 -13.38
CA PHE A 79 9.48 23.73 -13.17
C PHE A 79 8.81 22.84 -14.23
N GLN A 80 9.05 23.09 -15.53
CA GLN A 80 8.48 22.29 -16.61
C GLN A 80 8.95 20.83 -16.59
N PHE A 81 10.22 20.58 -16.22
CA PHE A 81 10.72 19.23 -15.99
C PHE A 81 10.05 18.57 -14.77
N ALA A 82 9.93 19.27 -13.64
CA ALA A 82 9.25 18.76 -12.44
C ALA A 82 7.77 18.43 -12.69
N MET A 83 7.02 19.28 -13.40
CA MET A 83 5.65 18.98 -13.84
C MET A 83 5.58 17.73 -14.75
N THR A 84 6.53 17.60 -15.68
CA THR A 84 6.63 16.44 -16.58
C THR A 84 6.91 15.14 -15.82
N ILE A 85 7.75 15.20 -14.78
CA ILE A 85 8.06 14.08 -13.91
C ILE A 85 6.84 13.71 -13.05
N GLU A 86 6.19 14.69 -12.39
CA GLU A 86 4.95 14.49 -11.62
C GLU A 86 3.86 13.80 -12.44
N LYS A 87 3.62 14.27 -13.66
CA LYS A 87 2.66 13.66 -14.59
C LYS A 87 2.99 12.20 -14.88
N ARG A 88 4.25 11.88 -15.20
CA ARG A 88 4.70 10.49 -15.46
C ARG A 88 4.52 9.58 -14.24
N ILE A 89 4.71 10.10 -13.03
CA ILE A 89 4.48 9.35 -11.78
C ILE A 89 2.97 9.08 -11.61
N LYS A 90 2.14 10.10 -11.78
CA LYS A 90 0.67 10.02 -11.68
C LYS A 90 0.07 9.04 -12.69
N ASP A 91 0.52 9.08 -13.94
CA ASP A 91 0.09 8.17 -15.01
C ASP A 91 0.51 6.72 -14.71
N ARG A 92 1.74 6.50 -14.21
CA ARG A 92 2.24 5.18 -13.78
C ARG A 92 1.44 4.61 -12.60
N GLN A 93 1.04 5.44 -11.63
CA GLN A 93 0.17 5.04 -10.52
C GLN A 93 -1.22 4.62 -11.01
N GLN A 94 -1.84 5.41 -11.89
CA GLN A 94 -3.14 5.07 -12.48
C GLN A 94 -3.10 3.77 -13.29
N TYR A 95 -2.03 3.53 -14.06
CA TYR A 95 -1.88 2.29 -14.82
C TYR A 95 -1.77 1.07 -13.90
N ARG A 96 -0.98 1.16 -12.80
CA ARG A 96 -0.87 0.10 -11.78
C ARG A 96 -2.20 -0.23 -11.09
N GLN A 97 -3.08 0.76 -10.90
CA GLN A 97 -4.42 0.51 -10.35
C GLN A 97 -5.35 -0.17 -11.38
N LYS A 98 -5.18 0.12 -12.68
CA LYS A 98 -5.96 -0.48 -13.77
C LYS A 98 -5.50 -1.90 -14.15
N SER A 99 -4.25 -2.27 -13.87
CA SER A 99 -3.67 -3.56 -14.26
C SER A 99 -4.05 -4.75 -13.36
N TYR A 100 -4.82 -4.56 -12.28
CA TYR A 100 -5.20 -5.62 -11.35
C TYR A 100 -6.72 -5.69 -11.06
N PRO A 101 -7.57 -6.06 -12.04
CA PRO A 101 -8.96 -6.45 -11.81
C PRO A 101 -9.09 -7.95 -11.45
N TYR A 102 -8.06 -8.57 -10.84
CA TYR A 102 -8.09 -9.98 -10.46
C TYR A 102 -8.38 -10.17 -8.96
N ASP A 103 -9.64 -10.53 -8.70
CA ASP A 103 -10.10 -11.29 -7.55
C ASP A 103 -9.38 -11.06 -6.21
N ARG A 104 -9.65 -9.90 -5.58
CA ARG A 104 -9.57 -9.82 -4.11
C ARG A 104 -10.82 -10.49 -3.52
N GLY A 105 -10.95 -11.78 -3.78
CA GLY A 105 -12.10 -12.59 -3.42
C GLY A 105 -12.40 -12.44 -1.94
N THR A 106 -13.63 -12.06 -1.63
CA THR A 106 -14.03 -11.78 -0.24
C THR A 106 -14.10 -13.09 0.52
N ILE A 107 -12.96 -13.50 1.10
CA ILE A 107 -12.94 -14.40 2.25
C ILE A 107 -13.56 -13.60 3.41
N GLN A 108 -14.89 -13.58 3.41
CA GLN A 108 -15.66 -13.45 4.62
C GLN A 108 -15.14 -14.57 5.53
N PRO A 109 -14.58 -14.28 6.71
CA PRO A 109 -14.41 -15.33 7.69
C PRO A 109 -15.81 -15.88 7.96
N LEU A 110 -16.05 -17.17 7.70
CA LEU A 110 -17.28 -17.82 8.14
C LEU A 110 -17.25 -17.84 9.67
N SER A 111 -17.84 -16.81 10.27
CA SER A 111 -18.13 -16.75 11.69
C SER A 111 -19.17 -17.83 11.99
N ASN A 112 -18.69 -18.99 12.41
CA ASN A 112 -19.55 -20.08 12.88
C ASN A 112 -20.46 -19.55 14.01
N SER A 113 -21.72 -19.32 13.66
CA SER A 113 -22.75 -18.73 14.51
C SER A 113 -23.24 -19.72 15.58
N ASN A 114 -22.34 -20.09 16.50
CA ASN A 114 -22.62 -20.85 17.71
C ASN A 114 -22.58 -19.95 18.95
N THR A 115 -23.34 -18.84 18.90
CA THR A 115 -23.65 -18.01 20.07
C THR A 115 -25.15 -18.01 20.31
N SER A 116 -25.63 -19.04 21.02
CA SER A 116 -26.85 -18.89 21.80
C SER A 116 -26.58 -17.84 22.89
N ASN A 117 -27.23 -16.68 22.78
CA ASN A 117 -27.11 -15.59 23.76
C ASN A 117 -27.46 -16.09 25.18
N PRO A 118 -26.90 -15.46 26.22
CA PRO A 118 -27.70 -14.42 26.87
C PRO A 118 -27.08 -13.03 26.77
N LEU A 119 -27.93 -12.00 26.76
CA LEU A 119 -27.54 -10.67 27.22
C LEU A 119 -27.44 -10.69 28.74
N VAL A 120 -26.45 -9.98 29.30
CA VAL A 120 -26.65 -9.16 30.50
C VAL A 120 -25.61 -8.04 30.54
N ASP A 121 -26.09 -6.79 30.45
CA ASP A 121 -25.50 -5.71 31.23
C ASP A 121 -25.59 -6.06 32.73
N SER A 122 -24.64 -5.62 33.54
CA SER A 122 -24.68 -5.85 34.98
C SER A 122 -24.19 -4.63 35.78
N SER A 123 -24.95 -3.56 35.65
CA SER A 123 -25.00 -2.51 36.68
C SER A 123 -25.58 -3.07 38.00
N ARG A 124 -24.71 -3.64 38.85
CA ARG A 124 -24.79 -3.69 40.34
C ARG A 124 -26.07 -4.27 40.99
N THR A 125 -25.95 -5.34 41.80
CA THR A 125 -26.36 -5.42 43.24
C THR A 125 -26.80 -6.83 43.74
N LYS A 126 -26.08 -7.35 44.76
CA LYS A 126 -26.46 -8.36 45.81
C LYS A 126 -26.76 -9.84 45.50
N GLN A 127 -26.19 -10.67 46.42
CA GLN A 127 -26.65 -11.95 46.98
C GLN A 127 -26.24 -13.31 46.32
N LYS A 128 -26.47 -14.38 47.11
CA LYS A 128 -25.89 -15.75 47.18
C LYS A 128 -27.11 -16.73 47.13
N PRO A 129 -27.07 -18.07 46.83
CA PRO A 129 -25.93 -19.01 46.75
C PRO A 129 -26.10 -20.07 45.60
N GLU A 130 -25.53 -21.31 45.53
CA GLU A 130 -24.43 -22.00 46.25
C GLU A 130 -23.61 -22.97 45.32
N ALA A 131 -24.21 -24.06 44.78
CA ALA A 131 -23.45 -25.23 44.30
C ALA A 131 -24.15 -26.16 43.27
N SER A 132 -23.39 -26.75 42.32
CA SER A 132 -23.38 -28.20 41.92
C SER A 132 -22.55 -28.48 40.64
N LYS A 133 -22.24 -29.76 40.34
CA LYS A 133 -21.36 -30.23 39.23
C LYS A 133 -22.10 -31.14 38.18
N PRO A 134 -21.53 -32.16 37.48
CA PRO A 134 -21.54 -32.18 35.99
C PRO A 134 -22.04 -33.52 35.35
N LEU A 135 -21.87 -33.71 34.03
CA LEU A 135 -21.49 -34.96 33.30
C LEU A 135 -21.37 -34.66 31.76
N GLU A 136 -20.45 -35.22 30.96
CA GLU A 136 -20.53 -36.44 30.07
C GLU A 136 -21.65 -36.43 28.98
N LYS A 137 -21.61 -37.05 27.77
CA LYS A 137 -20.73 -37.96 26.95
C LYS A 137 -21.32 -37.96 25.47
N THR A 138 -20.85 -38.56 24.35
CA THR A 138 -19.71 -39.42 23.89
C THR A 138 -19.59 -39.41 22.33
N LYS A 139 -18.34 -39.47 21.78
CA LYS A 139 -17.84 -40.23 20.58
C LYS A 139 -18.44 -40.16 19.14
N ALA A 140 -17.55 -40.52 18.18
CA ALA A 140 -17.75 -41.04 16.78
C ALA A 140 -18.06 -40.00 15.67
N LYS A 141 -17.32 -39.93 14.52
CA LYS A 141 -17.03 -40.88 13.40
C LYS A 141 -18.27 -41.10 12.50
N THR A 142 -18.24 -41.05 11.15
CA THR A 142 -17.15 -41.12 10.13
C THR A 142 -17.54 -40.30 8.84
N PRO A 143 -16.79 -40.24 7.71
CA PRO A 143 -16.93 -39.19 6.69
C PRO A 143 -17.94 -39.48 5.55
N MET A 144 -18.17 -38.48 4.69
CA MET A 144 -18.84 -38.63 3.38
C MET A 144 -17.96 -38.15 2.22
N THR A 145 -18.08 -38.84 1.08
CA THR A 145 -17.47 -38.52 -0.22
C THR A 145 -18.25 -37.44 -0.98
N THR A 146 -17.54 -36.58 -1.70
CA THR A 146 -18.09 -35.80 -2.82
C THR A 146 -17.18 -35.91 -4.03
N GLU A 147 -17.57 -36.75 -4.99
CA GLU A 147 -16.93 -36.80 -6.31
C GLU A 147 -17.35 -35.58 -7.13
N TYR A 148 -16.41 -34.94 -7.82
CA TYR A 148 -16.71 -33.91 -8.82
C TYR A 148 -16.12 -34.29 -10.17
N THR A 149 -16.96 -34.91 -11.01
CA THR A 149 -16.61 -35.35 -12.37
C THR A 149 -16.33 -34.15 -13.28
N GLN A 150 -15.06 -33.86 -13.55
CA GLN A 150 -14.66 -32.81 -14.50
C GLN A 150 -13.98 -33.38 -15.75
N THR A 151 -14.73 -33.41 -16.85
CA THR A 151 -14.26 -33.24 -18.24
C THR A 151 -12.97 -33.99 -18.65
N ALA A 152 -12.98 -35.32 -18.59
CA ALA A 152 -11.88 -36.24 -18.95
C ALA A 152 -11.47 -36.28 -20.46
N LYS A 153 -11.51 -35.15 -21.18
CA LYS A 153 -11.26 -35.03 -22.62
C LYS A 153 -10.08 -34.10 -23.02
N LYS A 154 -9.40 -33.44 -22.07
CA LYS A 154 -8.21 -32.59 -22.36
C LYS A 154 -7.03 -32.71 -21.39
N THR A 155 -7.10 -33.51 -20.33
CA THR A 155 -6.05 -33.58 -19.30
C THR A 155 -4.93 -34.59 -19.59
N ARG A 156 -5.10 -35.49 -20.56
CA ARG A 156 -4.19 -36.64 -20.79
C ARG A 156 -2.76 -36.23 -21.09
N ASP A 157 -2.58 -35.11 -21.79
CA ASP A 157 -1.26 -34.60 -22.22
C ASP A 157 -0.62 -33.66 -21.17
N ILE A 158 -1.28 -33.45 -20.02
CA ILE A 158 -0.74 -32.65 -18.91
C ILE A 158 0.22 -33.50 -18.10
N VAL A 159 1.51 -33.16 -18.15
CA VAL A 159 2.55 -33.78 -17.32
C VAL A 159 2.69 -33.02 -16.01
N CYS A 160 2.61 -33.74 -14.89
CA CYS A 160 2.85 -33.19 -13.57
C CYS A 160 4.34 -32.97 -13.32
N PHE A 161 4.78 -31.72 -13.22
CA PHE A 161 6.19 -31.34 -12.98
C PHE A 161 6.80 -31.96 -11.70
N LYS A 162 5.98 -32.38 -10.73
CA LYS A 162 6.44 -32.98 -9.48
C LYS A 162 6.81 -34.47 -9.58
N CYS A 163 6.05 -35.25 -10.35
CA CYS A 163 6.20 -36.71 -10.41
C CYS A 163 6.38 -37.27 -11.83
N LYS A 164 6.31 -36.43 -12.86
CA LYS A 164 6.28 -36.79 -14.29
C LYS A 164 5.12 -37.71 -14.71
N GLY A 165 4.17 -37.98 -13.81
CA GLY A 165 2.90 -38.64 -14.12
C GLY A 165 1.97 -37.72 -14.91
N HIS A 166 1.07 -38.32 -15.69
CA HIS A 166 0.17 -37.60 -16.59
C HIS A 166 -1.20 -37.33 -15.93
N GLY A 167 -2.03 -36.48 -16.54
CA GLY A 167 -3.43 -36.29 -16.17
C GLY A 167 -3.74 -35.25 -15.08
N HIS A 168 -2.73 -34.67 -14.44
CA HIS A 168 -2.90 -33.80 -13.26
C HIS A 168 -1.79 -32.74 -13.13
N TYR A 169 -2.07 -31.62 -12.43
CA TYR A 169 -1.06 -30.61 -12.14
C TYR A 169 -0.33 -30.89 -10.82
N GLN A 170 0.79 -30.19 -10.58
CA GLN A 170 1.60 -30.32 -9.36
C GLN A 170 0.84 -30.07 -8.05
N ARG A 171 -0.24 -29.27 -8.08
CA ARG A 171 -1.11 -29.00 -6.93
C ARG A 171 -1.97 -30.21 -6.54
N ASP A 172 -2.37 -30.99 -7.54
CA ASP A 172 -3.28 -32.13 -7.42
C ASP A 172 -2.51 -33.47 -7.36
N CYS A 173 -1.19 -33.40 -7.12
CA CYS A 173 -0.31 -34.57 -7.19
C CYS A 173 -0.47 -35.46 -5.94
N PRO A 174 -0.88 -36.74 -6.09
CA PRO A 174 -1.06 -37.64 -4.95
C PRO A 174 0.26 -38.02 -4.26
N ASN A 175 1.41 -37.80 -4.93
CA ASN A 175 2.70 -37.96 -4.28
C ASN A 175 3.07 -36.68 -3.51
N THR A 176 2.80 -36.67 -2.21
CA THR A 176 3.06 -35.53 -1.32
C THR A 176 4.54 -35.33 -0.97
N ARG A 177 5.43 -36.31 -1.20
CA ARG A 177 6.88 -36.20 -0.90
C ARG A 177 7.47 -34.88 -1.39
N LEU A 178 8.32 -34.26 -0.56
CA LEU A 178 9.05 -33.05 -0.92
C LEU A 178 10.27 -33.43 -1.75
N PHE A 179 10.49 -32.73 -2.85
CA PHE A 179 11.67 -32.86 -3.70
C PHE A 179 12.46 -31.56 -3.59
N LEU A 180 13.79 -31.67 -3.40
CA LEU A 180 14.68 -30.54 -3.60
C LEU A 180 14.97 -30.43 -5.09
N VAL A 181 14.53 -29.31 -5.69
CA VAL A 181 14.91 -28.92 -7.05
C VAL A 181 16.26 -28.21 -6.94
N ARG A 182 17.26 -28.74 -7.62
CA ARG A 182 18.60 -28.15 -7.69
C ARG A 182 18.68 -27.14 -8.84
N GLU A 183 19.70 -26.28 -8.82
CA GLU A 183 19.87 -25.20 -9.81
C GLU A 183 20.11 -25.71 -11.24
N ASP A 184 20.51 -26.98 -11.40
CA ASP A 184 20.63 -27.71 -12.67
C ASP A 184 19.29 -28.24 -13.22
N GLY A 185 18.17 -27.97 -12.52
CA GLY A 185 16.84 -28.46 -12.88
C GLY A 185 16.59 -29.94 -12.53
N THR A 186 17.51 -30.60 -11.83
CA THR A 186 17.31 -31.98 -11.37
C THR A 186 16.50 -32.02 -10.07
N CYS A 187 15.54 -32.94 -10.00
CA CYS A 187 14.68 -33.15 -8.83
C CYS A 187 15.14 -34.43 -8.11
N THR A 188 15.77 -34.30 -6.95
CA THR A 188 16.19 -35.46 -6.13
C THR A 188 15.21 -35.70 -4.99
N SER A 189 14.81 -36.97 -4.79
CA SER A 189 14.01 -37.44 -3.65
C SER A 189 14.82 -38.34 -2.72
N ASP A 190 14.61 -38.14 -1.41
CA ASP A 190 14.58 -39.24 -0.44
C ASP A 190 13.20 -39.93 -0.46
#